data_AF-A0A373WPV6-F1
#
_entry.id   AF-A0A373WPV6-F1
#
_cell.length_a   1.000
_cell.length_b   1.000
_cell.length_c   1.000
_cell.angle_alpha   90.00
_cell.angle_beta   90.00
_cell.angle_gamma   90.00
#
_symmetry.space_group_name_H-M   'P 1'
#
loop_
_entity.id
_entity.type
_entity.pdbx_description
1 polymer ?
#
loop_
_entity_poly.entity_id
_entity_poly.type
_entity_poly.pdbx_seq_one_letter_code
_entity_poly.pdbx_strand_id
1 'polypeptide(L)'
;MIKIKDLNKVNDKRSKSRRRKKNPPTKEEKTIRITKQTDFVQRDEFHGAEEPMPNVTFREIKRQKKAAQKAAEREQEEQLRKEAEEAEESRSRIELTNTEDKAEEEKPEKADESKITVSGGEKKEQASESKEEKSEHKSRKEKKAEKAEKAERSDEEISNVTDIRAARKKEKNKKLYKKIAAIAVVVAFGVGVYASRGVWVPKLEGILDRPHATIVNDGKKQSGNFPLTFDESSVNVIKQLSDGIVRVDDRNIAFYDESGNKVSDNSHNFANPVVRTSGKRVLVYDNGGNSFRVLNKKGELLSKDIDQSILLAEIAPDSTVAVVTQTEKYAAVLTVYDSSGAEIYQWSSSRRILDISFDKDGSGCCISTFSSSGGALRSVIYYVTFDSTEEKMKSEQLETLAVAVQRNDNGDYWVVGDTCFYKLDSNGKILMQYEYPEELSDYALTDTTAAVAFDGIQRKTGTLAVFRSDSDGDKPDSIVYTQSGKPKKMTAENKKVILLGEDNIEAYDSAGNLLATAAVSSEYLDFVYLNDSVYFLGLHEINKIAFET
;
A
#
# COMPACT_ATOMS: atom_id res chain seq x y z
N MET A 1 -13.00 88.38 -1.13
CA MET A 1 -11.65 88.21 -0.56
C MET A 1 -11.79 87.66 0.86
N ILE A 2 -11.03 86.60 1.16
CA ILE A 2 -10.73 86.05 2.51
C ILE A 2 -11.92 85.28 3.14
N LYS A 3 -11.98 83.94 3.03
CA LYS A 3 -11.27 82.86 3.79
C LYS A 3 -11.80 82.74 5.25
N ILE A 4 -12.02 81.61 5.90
CA ILE A 4 -11.81 80.15 5.69
C ILE A 4 -12.52 79.44 6.87
N LYS A 5 -13.12 78.26 6.60
CA LYS A 5 -13.19 76.97 7.35
C LYS A 5 -13.14 76.93 8.89
N ASP A 6 -13.66 75.94 9.60
CA ASP A 6 -14.55 74.79 9.34
C ASP A 6 -15.02 74.29 10.72
N LEU A 7 -16.14 73.59 10.72
CA LEU A 7 -16.95 73.21 11.87
C LEU A 7 -16.36 72.14 12.79
N ASN A 8 -16.75 72.30 14.06
CA ASN A 8 -16.58 71.40 15.19
C ASN A 8 -17.55 70.21 15.19
N LYS A 9 -17.08 69.16 15.85
CA LYS A 9 -17.72 67.91 16.27
C LYS A 9 -18.88 68.09 17.27
N VAL A 10 -19.90 67.23 17.11
CA VAL A 10 -20.58 66.38 18.13
C VAL A 10 -21.76 66.92 18.98
N ASN A 11 -22.89 66.21 18.78
CA ASN A 11 -23.98 65.78 19.68
C ASN A 11 -25.21 66.64 20.07
N ASP A 12 -26.36 66.07 19.66
CA ASP A 12 -27.48 65.59 20.50
C ASP A 12 -28.62 66.57 20.89
N LYS A 13 -29.83 66.36 20.32
CA LYS A 13 -31.06 65.92 21.06
C LYS A 13 -32.38 66.09 20.28
N ARG A 14 -33.23 65.05 20.43
CA ARG A 14 -34.71 65.02 20.57
C ARG A 14 -35.66 65.16 19.35
N SER A 15 -36.39 64.06 19.07
CA SER A 15 -37.87 64.02 19.09
C SER A 15 -38.37 62.55 19.23
N LYS A 16 -38.88 62.14 20.39
CA LYS A 16 -40.30 61.92 20.80
C LYS A 16 -41.19 61.01 19.90
N SER A 17 -41.25 59.73 20.28
CA SER A 17 -42.44 58.89 20.58
C SER A 17 -43.62 58.76 19.60
N ARG A 18 -43.95 57.51 19.24
CA ARG A 18 -45.24 56.85 19.61
C ARG A 18 -45.20 55.32 19.40
N ARG A 19 -45.59 54.59 20.45
CA ARG A 19 -45.74 53.12 20.56
C ARG A 19 -46.99 52.62 19.81
N ARG A 20 -46.92 51.39 19.26
CA ARG A 20 -47.96 50.34 19.42
C ARG A 20 -47.34 48.96 19.18
N LYS A 21 -47.45 48.07 20.19
CA LYS A 21 -47.18 46.62 20.16
C LYS A 21 -48.53 45.88 20.10
N LYS A 22 -48.60 44.75 19.38
CA LYS A 22 -49.28 43.50 19.79
C LYS A 22 -48.84 42.33 18.89
N ASN A 23 -48.50 41.20 19.54
CA ASN A 23 -47.98 39.90 19.04
C ASN A 23 -49.09 39.01 18.40
N PRO A 24 -48.88 37.68 18.17
CA PRO A 24 -48.01 36.95 17.21
C PRO A 24 -48.85 35.97 16.33
N PRO A 25 -48.30 35.14 15.42
CA PRO A 25 -49.09 34.07 14.79
C PRO A 25 -48.84 32.68 15.41
N THR A 26 -49.95 31.97 15.61
CA THR A 26 -50.10 30.55 15.96
C THR A 26 -49.97 29.63 14.74
N LYS A 27 -49.50 28.40 14.99
CA LYS A 27 -49.41 27.26 14.05
C LYS A 27 -50.78 26.88 13.47
N GLU A 28 -50.80 26.41 12.22
CA GLU A 28 -51.68 25.32 11.77
C GLU A 28 -51.13 24.65 10.50
N GLU A 29 -51.05 23.32 10.55
CA GLU A 29 -50.70 22.41 9.46
C GLU A 29 -51.82 22.38 8.40
N LYS A 30 -51.47 22.40 7.10
CA LYS A 30 -52.29 21.81 6.05
C LYS A 30 -51.46 21.11 4.99
N THR A 31 -51.53 19.80 5.08
CA THR A 31 -51.27 18.77 4.06
C THR A 31 -51.96 19.12 2.74
N ILE A 32 -51.21 19.12 1.63
CA ILE A 32 -51.80 18.96 0.29
C ILE A 32 -50.99 17.88 -0.44
N ARG A 33 -51.64 16.71 -0.60
CA ARG A 33 -51.31 15.71 -1.62
C ARG A 33 -51.83 16.21 -2.96
N ILE A 34 -51.00 16.19 -4.00
CA ILE A 34 -51.45 16.10 -5.39
C ILE A 34 -50.73 14.91 -6.01
N THR A 35 -51.51 13.99 -6.54
CA THR A 35 -51.07 12.80 -7.26
C THR A 35 -51.59 12.90 -8.69
N LYS A 36 -50.74 12.48 -9.65
CA LYS A 36 -51.00 12.21 -11.09
C LYS A 36 -51.13 13.49 -11.94
N GLN A 37 -50.51 13.62 -13.11
CA GLN A 37 -50.53 12.67 -14.23
C GLN A 37 -49.40 12.99 -15.24
N THR A 38 -49.08 11.98 -16.04
CA THR A 38 -48.14 11.88 -17.16
C THR A 38 -48.14 13.03 -18.16
N ASP A 39 -46.96 13.39 -18.68
CA ASP A 39 -46.81 13.74 -20.09
C ASP A 39 -45.45 13.29 -20.64
N PHE A 40 -45.56 12.66 -21.80
CA PHE A 40 -44.53 12.04 -22.62
C PHE A 40 -43.93 13.14 -23.51
N VAL A 41 -42.64 13.44 -23.37
CA VAL A 41 -41.89 14.21 -24.37
C VAL A 41 -40.57 13.48 -24.61
N GLN A 42 -40.46 12.85 -25.77
CA GLN A 42 -39.17 12.49 -26.36
C GLN A 42 -38.38 13.79 -26.57
N ARG A 43 -37.12 13.84 -26.08
CA ARG A 43 -36.01 14.46 -26.80
C ARG A 43 -34.67 14.21 -26.10
N ASP A 44 -33.78 13.67 -26.91
CA ASP A 44 -32.35 13.92 -27.03
C ASP A 44 -31.43 13.37 -25.94
N GLU A 45 -30.64 12.40 -26.41
CA GLU A 45 -29.41 11.86 -25.85
C GLU A 45 -28.51 12.98 -25.33
N PHE A 46 -28.52 13.19 -24.02
CA PHE A 46 -27.53 14.04 -23.35
C PHE A 46 -26.35 13.13 -22.99
N HIS A 47 -25.24 13.32 -23.71
CA HIS A 47 -23.95 12.76 -23.33
C HIS A 47 -23.66 13.09 -21.86
N GLY A 48 -23.43 12.04 -21.07
CA GLY A 48 -23.06 12.17 -19.67
C GLY A 48 -21.78 12.99 -19.55
N ALA A 49 -21.90 14.17 -18.97
CA ALA A 49 -20.76 14.91 -18.45
C ALA A 49 -20.17 14.09 -17.30
N GLU A 50 -19.05 13.42 -17.57
CA GLU A 50 -18.22 12.81 -16.55
C GLU A 50 -17.63 13.91 -15.66
N GLU A 51 -17.86 13.78 -14.35
CA GLU A 51 -17.25 14.65 -13.33
C GLU A 51 -15.71 14.61 -13.46
N PRO A 52 -15.03 15.77 -13.45
CA PRO A 52 -13.57 15.86 -13.59
C PRO A 52 -12.89 15.36 -12.31
N MET A 53 -11.83 14.57 -12.47
CA MET A 53 -11.20 13.81 -11.37
C MET A 53 -10.02 14.55 -10.73
N PRO A 54 -10.06 14.84 -9.41
CA PRO A 54 -8.88 15.09 -8.59
C PRO A 54 -8.54 13.85 -7.72
N ASN A 55 -7.27 13.43 -7.74
CA ASN A 55 -6.62 12.52 -6.77
C ASN A 55 -7.49 11.40 -6.18
N VAL A 56 -7.45 10.21 -6.78
CA VAL A 56 -8.04 8.92 -6.35
C VAL A 56 -8.72 8.98 -4.99
N THR A 57 -9.94 9.54 -4.99
CA THR A 57 -10.83 9.51 -3.83
C THR A 57 -11.49 8.12 -3.75
N PHE A 58 -12.06 7.70 -2.61
CA PHE A 58 -12.80 6.42 -2.53
C PHE A 58 -13.95 6.29 -3.53
N ARG A 59 -14.56 7.42 -3.91
CA ARG A 59 -15.52 7.47 -5.02
C ARG A 59 -14.87 7.04 -6.33
N GLU A 60 -13.63 7.43 -6.54
CA GLU A 60 -12.81 7.07 -7.68
C GLU A 60 -12.36 5.62 -7.64
N ILE A 61 -11.97 5.07 -6.49
CA ILE A 61 -11.70 3.61 -6.35
C ILE A 61 -12.96 2.81 -6.65
N LYS A 62 -14.12 3.22 -6.11
CA LYS A 62 -15.42 2.59 -6.44
C LYS A 62 -15.79 2.77 -7.91
N ARG A 63 -15.51 3.93 -8.51
CA ARG A 63 -15.76 4.22 -9.93
C ARG A 63 -14.84 3.41 -10.83
N GLN A 64 -13.54 3.31 -10.51
CA GLN A 64 -12.54 2.51 -11.20
C GLN A 64 -12.86 1.02 -11.07
N LYS A 65 -13.26 0.54 -9.88
CA LYS A 65 -13.74 -0.83 -9.67
C LYS A 65 -14.99 -1.12 -10.51
N LYS A 66 -15.96 -0.20 -10.53
CA LYS A 66 -17.18 -0.35 -11.34
C LYS A 66 -16.90 -0.24 -12.84
N ALA A 67 -16.01 0.65 -13.26
CA ALA A 67 -15.56 0.78 -14.64
C ALA A 67 -14.79 -0.45 -15.10
N ALA A 68 -13.90 -0.99 -14.24
CA ALA A 68 -13.16 -2.22 -14.46
C ALA A 68 -14.09 -3.44 -14.56
N GLN A 69 -15.10 -3.54 -13.69
CA GLN A 69 -16.12 -4.59 -13.76
C GLN A 69 -16.92 -4.50 -15.06
N LYS A 70 -17.37 -3.30 -15.44
CA LYS A 70 -18.13 -3.07 -16.68
C LYS A 70 -17.28 -3.31 -17.94
N ALA A 71 -15.99 -2.97 -17.90
CA ALA A 71 -15.07 -3.27 -18.99
C ALA A 71 -14.84 -4.77 -19.14
N ALA A 72 -14.64 -5.49 -18.03
CA ALA A 72 -14.50 -6.94 -18.03
C ALA A 72 -15.77 -7.66 -18.52
N GLU A 73 -16.96 -7.18 -18.16
CA GLU A 73 -18.24 -7.72 -18.61
C GLU A 73 -18.42 -7.55 -20.13
N ARG A 74 -18.06 -6.38 -20.68
CA ARG A 74 -18.08 -6.13 -22.13
C ARG A 74 -17.10 -7.02 -22.90
N GLU A 75 -15.90 -7.21 -22.37
CA GLU A 75 -14.88 -8.09 -22.98
C GLU A 75 -15.36 -9.56 -22.99
N GLN A 76 -16.02 -10.02 -21.92
CA GLN A 76 -16.65 -11.35 -21.89
C GLN A 76 -17.79 -11.50 -22.89
N GLU A 77 -18.67 -10.50 -23.01
CA GLU A 77 -19.78 -10.50 -23.96
C GLU A 77 -19.27 -10.52 -25.41
N GLU A 78 -18.17 -9.81 -25.71
CA GLU A 78 -17.55 -9.82 -27.03
C GLU A 78 -16.86 -11.17 -27.35
N GLN A 79 -16.20 -11.80 -26.36
CA GLN A 79 -15.65 -13.14 -26.51
C GLN A 79 -16.75 -14.18 -26.77
N LEU A 80 -17.83 -14.16 -25.99
CA LEU A 80 -18.98 -15.04 -26.19
C LEU A 80 -19.64 -14.83 -27.56
N ARG A 81 -19.68 -13.60 -28.06
CA ARG A 81 -20.21 -13.28 -29.39
C ARG A 81 -19.31 -13.84 -30.50
N LYS A 82 -17.99 -13.72 -30.39
CA LYS A 82 -17.04 -14.30 -31.35
C LYS A 82 -17.09 -15.83 -31.35
N GLU A 83 -17.18 -16.46 -30.17
CA GLU A 83 -17.35 -17.91 -30.06
C GLU A 83 -18.69 -18.38 -30.65
N ALA A 84 -19.76 -17.62 -30.48
CA ALA A 84 -21.06 -17.93 -31.08
C ALA A 84 -21.04 -17.81 -32.62
N GLU A 85 -20.37 -16.79 -33.15
CA GLU A 85 -20.18 -16.58 -34.60
C GLU A 85 -19.31 -17.70 -35.21
N GLU A 86 -18.21 -18.08 -34.55
CA GLU A 86 -17.35 -19.19 -34.98
C GLU A 86 -18.09 -20.54 -34.89
N ALA A 87 -18.94 -20.73 -33.88
CA ALA A 87 -19.79 -21.91 -33.77
C ALA A 87 -20.88 -21.96 -34.86
N GLU A 88 -21.43 -20.81 -35.28
CA GLU A 88 -22.39 -20.70 -36.37
C GLU A 88 -21.72 -20.95 -37.74
N GLU A 89 -20.53 -20.39 -37.96
CA GLU A 89 -19.70 -20.70 -39.14
C GLU A 89 -19.32 -22.19 -39.18
N SER A 90 -18.95 -22.77 -38.05
CA SER A 90 -18.64 -24.20 -37.96
C SER A 90 -19.87 -25.07 -38.25
N ARG A 91 -21.06 -24.69 -37.77
CA ARG A 91 -22.32 -25.38 -38.07
C ARG A 91 -22.71 -25.29 -39.54
N SER A 92 -22.59 -24.11 -40.15
CA SER A 92 -22.87 -23.94 -41.58
C SER A 92 -21.91 -24.74 -42.46
N ARG A 93 -20.62 -24.84 -42.05
CA ARG A 93 -19.63 -25.68 -42.73
C ARG A 93 -19.94 -27.17 -42.65
N ILE A 94 -20.46 -27.64 -41.53
CA ILE A 94 -20.89 -29.04 -41.33
C ILE A 94 -22.18 -29.36 -42.11
N GLU A 95 -23.12 -28.40 -42.24
CA GLU A 95 -24.32 -28.57 -43.07
C GLU A 95 -23.99 -28.64 -44.57
N LEU A 96 -22.95 -27.93 -45.02
CA LEU A 96 -22.43 -28.02 -46.39
C LEU A 96 -21.73 -29.35 -46.69
N THR A 97 -21.00 -29.94 -45.73
CA THR A 97 -20.37 -31.27 -45.93
C THR A 97 -21.40 -32.41 -45.93
N ASN A 98 -22.48 -32.29 -45.16
CA ASN A 98 -23.54 -33.31 -45.11
C ASN A 98 -24.46 -33.32 -46.34
N THR A 99 -24.35 -32.31 -47.23
CA THR A 99 -25.05 -32.28 -48.52
C THR A 99 -24.23 -32.90 -49.66
N GLU A 100 -22.92 -33.06 -49.49
CA GLU A 100 -22.03 -33.66 -50.50
C GLU A 100 -21.82 -35.18 -50.29
N ASP A 101 -21.88 -35.70 -49.06
CA ASP A 101 -21.62 -37.12 -48.75
C ASP A 101 -22.81 -38.09 -49.00
N LYS A 102 -23.83 -37.68 -49.78
CA LYS A 102 -24.96 -38.56 -50.16
C LYS A 102 -24.79 -39.31 -51.49
N ALA A 103 -23.59 -39.34 -52.05
CA ALA A 103 -23.28 -40.15 -53.22
C ALA A 103 -22.07 -41.06 -52.95
N GLU A 104 -22.35 -42.36 -52.89
CA GLU A 104 -21.45 -43.53 -52.91
C GLU A 104 -21.24 -44.27 -51.57
N GLU A 105 -22.06 -45.32 -51.36
CA GLU A 105 -21.75 -46.45 -50.50
C GLU A 105 -21.84 -47.75 -51.31
N GLU A 106 -20.72 -48.49 -51.43
CA GLU A 106 -20.70 -49.89 -51.87
C GLU A 106 -19.89 -50.77 -50.89
N LYS A 107 -20.65 -51.59 -50.14
CA LYS A 107 -20.46 -52.94 -49.55
C LYS A 107 -19.15 -53.44 -48.86
N PRO A 108 -19.28 -54.45 -47.94
CA PRO A 108 -18.28 -54.80 -46.92
C PRO A 108 -17.61 -56.18 -47.10
N GLU A 109 -16.48 -56.41 -46.43
CA GLU A 109 -15.96 -57.76 -46.15
C GLU A 109 -15.19 -57.86 -44.80
N LYS A 110 -15.04 -59.09 -44.30
CA LYS A 110 -15.06 -59.55 -42.90
C LYS A 110 -13.70 -59.97 -42.30
N ALA A 111 -13.74 -60.12 -40.95
CA ALA A 111 -13.04 -61.11 -40.09
C ALA A 111 -11.52 -60.90 -39.83
N ASP A 112 -10.92 -61.25 -38.70
CA ASP A 112 -11.30 -62.23 -37.67
C ASP A 112 -10.58 -61.98 -36.32
N GLU A 113 -11.05 -62.72 -35.32
CA GLU A 113 -10.88 -62.74 -33.86
C GLU A 113 -9.48 -62.95 -33.26
N SER A 114 -9.33 -62.53 -31.99
CA SER A 114 -8.94 -63.34 -30.79
C SER A 114 -8.04 -62.56 -29.80
N LYS A 115 -7.92 -62.87 -28.51
CA LYS A 115 -8.79 -63.24 -27.37
C LYS A 115 -7.82 -63.27 -26.15
N ILE A 116 -8.30 -62.85 -24.95
CA ILE A 116 -7.91 -63.34 -23.59
C ILE A 116 -6.51 -62.94 -23.05
N THR A 117 -6.19 -62.74 -21.76
CA THR A 117 -6.78 -62.22 -20.50
C THR A 117 -5.65 -62.20 -19.43
N VAL A 118 -5.62 -61.17 -18.58
CA VAL A 118 -5.52 -61.14 -17.09
C VAL A 118 -4.47 -61.95 -16.26
N SER A 119 -3.83 -61.17 -15.36
CA SER A 119 -3.30 -61.40 -13.98
C SER A 119 -1.96 -62.09 -13.67
N GLY A 120 -1.22 -61.41 -12.78
CA GLY A 120 -0.71 -61.95 -11.51
C GLY A 120 0.81 -62.14 -11.40
N GLY A 121 1.43 -61.60 -10.34
CA GLY A 121 2.76 -62.04 -9.89
C GLY A 121 3.49 -61.12 -8.91
N GLU A 122 3.55 -61.53 -7.64
CA GLU A 122 4.51 -61.06 -6.61
C GLU A 122 5.72 -62.01 -6.47
N LYS A 123 6.88 -61.42 -6.09
CA LYS A 123 8.03 -61.89 -5.26
C LYS A 123 8.74 -63.25 -5.49
N LYS A 124 10.09 -63.18 -5.63
CA LYS A 124 11.20 -63.76 -4.77
C LYS A 124 12.55 -63.69 -5.54
N GLU A 125 13.66 -63.18 -4.99
CA GLU A 125 14.65 -63.71 -4.00
C GLU A 125 15.87 -64.43 -4.66
N GLN A 126 17.11 -63.93 -4.41
CA GLN A 126 18.46 -64.59 -4.35
C GLN A 126 19.56 -63.50 -4.45
N ALA A 127 20.43 -63.24 -3.43
CA ALA A 127 21.69 -63.92 -3.02
C ALA A 127 22.78 -63.87 -4.12
N SER A 128 24.09 -63.57 -3.92
CA SER A 128 25.02 -63.86 -2.80
C SER A 128 26.43 -63.19 -2.98
N GLU A 129 27.17 -63.10 -1.85
CA GLU A 129 28.66 -63.24 -1.65
C GLU A 129 29.66 -62.13 -2.12
N SER A 130 30.80 -61.83 -1.45
CA SER A 130 31.48 -62.36 -0.24
C SER A 130 32.66 -61.46 0.21
N LYS A 131 33.09 -61.65 1.49
CA LYS A 131 34.43 -61.48 2.12
C LYS A 131 35.00 -60.05 2.27
N GLU A 132 35.61 -59.66 3.40
CA GLU A 132 36.55 -60.40 4.27
C GLU A 132 36.45 -59.94 5.74
N GLU A 133 36.37 -60.91 6.66
CA GLU A 133 36.65 -60.77 8.09
C GLU A 133 38.16 -60.99 8.33
N LYS A 134 38.68 -60.42 9.43
CA LYS A 134 39.34 -61.18 10.51
C LYS A 134 39.69 -60.25 11.68
N SER A 135 39.04 -60.41 12.84
CA SER A 135 39.34 -61.37 13.92
C SER A 135 40.38 -60.79 14.89
N GLU A 136 40.41 -61.00 16.20
CA GLU A 136 39.59 -61.72 17.19
C GLU A 136 40.22 -61.27 18.54
N HIS A 137 39.51 -60.92 19.60
CA HIS A 137 38.62 -61.69 20.48
C HIS A 137 39.29 -62.29 21.73
N LYS A 138 38.61 -62.03 22.86
CA LYS A 138 38.35 -62.93 24.02
C LYS A 138 39.53 -63.23 24.97
N SER A 139 39.36 -63.55 26.25
CA SER A 139 38.23 -63.77 27.17
C SER A 139 38.83 -63.96 28.57
N ARG A 140 38.29 -63.39 29.66
CA ARG A 140 37.30 -63.98 30.60
C ARG A 140 37.68 -65.37 31.19
N LYS A 141 38.00 -65.44 32.50
CA LYS A 141 37.19 -66.08 33.57
C LYS A 141 37.95 -66.27 34.90
N GLU A 142 37.28 -65.84 35.97
CA GLU A 142 37.13 -66.43 37.33
C GLU A 142 37.56 -67.92 37.48
N LYS A 143 38.04 -68.47 38.62
CA LYS A 143 37.54 -68.39 40.01
C LYS A 143 38.41 -69.23 40.99
N LYS A 144 38.31 -68.91 42.29
CA LYS A 144 38.51 -69.73 43.53
C LYS A 144 39.94 -70.09 43.98
N ALA A 145 40.36 -69.58 45.15
CA ALA A 145 40.41 -70.25 46.49
C ALA A 145 41.78 -70.97 46.65
N GLU A 146 42.55 -70.93 47.73
CA GLU A 146 42.40 -70.69 49.17
C GLU A 146 43.83 -70.53 49.76
N LYS A 147 43.92 -69.99 51.00
CA LYS A 147 45.06 -69.86 51.94
C LYS A 147 46.24 -70.86 51.73
N ALA A 148 47.51 -70.55 52.01
CA ALA A 148 48.09 -69.98 53.23
C ALA A 148 49.58 -69.63 52.95
N GLU A 149 50.03 -68.42 53.29
CA GLU A 149 50.94 -68.15 54.42
C GLU A 149 52.43 -68.04 54.01
N LYS A 150 53.05 -66.92 54.41
CA LYS A 150 54.49 -66.57 54.39
C LYS A 150 55.18 -66.27 53.05
N ALA A 151 55.19 -64.99 52.71
CA ALA A 151 56.33 -64.22 52.19
C ALA A 151 55.93 -62.73 52.23
N GLU A 152 55.63 -62.17 53.39
CA GLU A 152 56.60 -61.48 54.26
C GLU A 152 57.52 -60.49 53.50
N ARG A 153 57.21 -59.20 53.67
CA ARG A 153 58.06 -58.01 53.43
C ARG A 153 58.46 -57.73 51.97
N SER A 154 57.61 -57.03 51.22
CA SER A 154 58.06 -56.07 50.19
C SER A 154 56.98 -55.20 49.53
N ASP A 155 55.69 -55.37 49.82
CA ASP A 155 54.62 -54.65 49.09
C ASP A 155 53.89 -53.53 49.89
N GLU A 156 54.39 -53.13 51.07
CA GLU A 156 53.79 -52.05 51.87
C GLU A 156 54.18 -50.61 51.42
N GLU A 157 55.12 -50.45 50.49
CA GLU A 157 55.51 -49.11 49.99
C GLU A 157 54.88 -48.70 48.64
N ILE A 158 54.24 -49.62 47.91
CA ILE A 158 53.71 -49.35 46.56
C ILE A 158 52.20 -49.01 46.55
N SER A 159 51.47 -49.29 47.63
CA SER A 159 50.04 -48.94 47.76
C SER A 159 49.80 -47.48 48.19
N ASN A 160 50.76 -46.82 48.85
CA ASN A 160 50.56 -45.49 49.43
C ASN A 160 50.94 -44.31 48.52
N VAL A 161 51.61 -44.54 47.39
CA VAL A 161 52.01 -43.45 46.45
C VAL A 161 51.07 -43.34 45.25
N THR A 162 50.39 -44.43 44.88
CA THR A 162 49.44 -44.45 43.76
C THR A 162 48.08 -43.82 44.11
N ASP A 163 47.68 -43.80 45.38
CA ASP A 163 46.40 -43.19 45.81
C ASP A 163 46.46 -41.67 46.07
N ILE A 164 47.63 -41.12 46.45
CA ILE A 164 47.76 -39.67 46.75
C ILE A 164 47.79 -38.81 45.48
N ARG A 165 48.36 -39.33 44.38
CA ARG A 165 48.41 -38.62 43.08
C ARG A 165 47.09 -38.72 42.29
N ALA A 166 46.34 -39.81 42.44
CA ALA A 166 45.00 -39.97 41.84
C ALA A 166 43.96 -39.08 42.54
N ALA A 167 44.05 -38.90 43.86
CA ALA A 167 43.14 -38.05 44.64
C ALA A 167 43.27 -36.55 44.29
N ARG A 168 44.50 -36.03 44.12
CA ARG A 168 44.75 -34.61 43.78
C ARG A 168 44.35 -34.22 42.35
N LYS A 169 44.40 -35.15 41.38
CA LYS A 169 43.98 -34.90 39.98
C LYS A 169 42.45 -34.89 39.85
N LYS A 170 41.73 -35.72 40.63
CA LYS A 170 40.26 -35.72 40.72
C LYS A 170 39.70 -34.42 41.32
N GLU A 171 40.35 -33.83 42.33
CA GLU A 171 39.89 -32.56 42.91
C GLU A 171 40.13 -31.34 42.01
N LYS A 172 41.29 -31.26 41.34
CA LYS A 172 41.57 -30.18 40.38
C LYS A 172 40.63 -30.24 39.17
N ASN A 173 40.35 -31.44 38.66
CA ASN A 173 39.36 -31.62 37.59
C ASN A 173 37.94 -31.33 38.07
N LYS A 174 37.54 -31.70 39.29
CA LYS A 174 36.23 -31.31 39.85
C LYS A 174 36.05 -29.80 39.96
N LYS A 175 37.09 -29.05 40.34
CA LYS A 175 37.05 -27.58 40.38
C LYS A 175 36.98 -26.95 38.98
N LEU A 176 37.68 -27.53 38.00
CA LEU A 176 37.61 -27.10 36.60
C LEU A 176 36.25 -27.41 35.97
N TYR A 177 35.70 -28.61 36.21
CA TYR A 177 34.36 -29.00 35.76
C TYR A 177 33.27 -28.13 36.38
N LYS A 178 33.39 -27.72 37.65
CA LYS A 178 32.46 -26.75 38.26
C LYS A 178 32.51 -25.37 37.60
N LYS A 179 33.71 -24.89 37.21
CA LYS A 179 33.86 -23.62 36.47
C LYS A 179 33.31 -23.70 35.05
N ILE A 180 33.61 -24.78 34.33
CA ILE A 180 33.09 -25.01 32.96
C ILE A 180 31.58 -25.20 33.00
N ALA A 181 31.04 -25.94 33.97
CA ALA A 181 29.59 -26.09 34.14
C ALA A 181 28.93 -24.75 34.46
N ALA A 182 29.54 -23.90 35.29
CA ALA A 182 29.03 -22.55 35.55
C ALA A 182 29.01 -21.68 34.29
N ILE A 183 30.08 -21.70 33.48
CA ILE A 183 30.13 -20.99 32.20
C ILE A 183 29.08 -21.56 31.23
N ALA A 184 28.93 -22.88 31.15
CA ALA A 184 27.93 -23.52 30.30
C ALA A 184 26.51 -23.15 30.72
N VAL A 185 26.23 -23.00 32.02
CA VAL A 185 24.94 -22.50 32.51
C VAL A 185 24.72 -21.04 32.12
N VAL A 186 25.74 -20.19 32.20
CA VAL A 186 25.64 -18.78 31.75
C VAL A 186 25.42 -18.68 30.24
N VAL A 187 26.13 -19.50 29.45
CA VAL A 187 25.96 -19.57 27.99
C VAL A 187 24.58 -20.12 27.64
N ALA A 188 24.13 -21.20 28.29
CA ALA A 188 22.79 -21.75 28.09
C ALA A 188 21.70 -20.76 28.49
N PHE A 189 21.92 -19.98 29.56
CA PHE A 189 21.02 -18.89 29.95
C PHE A 189 21.03 -17.77 28.90
N GLY A 190 22.20 -17.34 28.41
CA GLY A 190 22.31 -16.35 27.34
C GLY A 190 21.65 -16.80 26.04
N VAL A 191 21.82 -18.06 25.65
CA VAL A 191 21.14 -18.68 24.50
C VAL A 191 19.63 -18.77 24.74
N GLY A 192 19.18 -19.12 25.94
CA GLY A 192 17.75 -19.15 26.29
C GLY A 192 17.12 -17.75 26.27
N VAL A 193 17.82 -16.75 26.78
CA VAL A 193 17.44 -15.33 26.75
C VAL A 193 17.39 -14.82 25.30
N TYR A 194 18.37 -15.19 24.46
CA TYR A 194 18.37 -14.85 23.04
C TYR A 194 17.30 -15.60 22.23
N ALA A 195 17.08 -16.89 22.48
CA ALA A 195 16.03 -17.66 21.80
C ALA A 195 14.63 -17.18 22.20
N SER A 196 14.46 -16.74 23.45
CA SER A 196 13.22 -16.14 23.91
C SER A 196 13.04 -14.69 23.48
N ARG A 197 14.02 -14.04 22.80
CA ARG A 197 14.00 -12.60 22.44
C ARG A 197 12.66 -12.14 21.86
N GLY A 198 12.03 -12.92 20.99
CA GLY A 198 10.72 -12.57 20.41
C GLY A 198 9.56 -12.44 21.41
N VAL A 199 9.71 -12.95 22.65
CA VAL A 199 8.66 -12.94 23.69
C VAL A 199 8.82 -11.78 24.69
N TRP A 200 10.05 -11.35 24.98
CA TRP A 200 10.34 -10.32 26.00
C TRP A 200 10.87 -9.00 25.42
N VAL A 201 11.49 -8.99 24.23
CA VAL A 201 11.88 -7.74 23.55
C VAL A 201 10.67 -6.83 23.28
N PRO A 202 9.54 -7.33 22.74
CA PRO A 202 8.35 -6.48 22.54
C PRO A 202 7.76 -5.94 23.85
N LYS A 203 7.90 -6.70 24.96
CA LYS A 203 7.44 -6.27 26.30
C LYS A 203 8.36 -5.23 26.94
N LEU A 204 9.62 -5.19 26.54
CA LEU A 204 10.61 -4.21 27.03
C LEU A 204 10.60 -2.93 26.21
N GLU A 205 10.27 -3.00 24.91
CA GLU A 205 10.01 -1.82 24.08
C GLU A 205 8.93 -0.93 24.72
N GLY A 206 7.82 -1.52 25.18
CA GLY A 206 6.78 -0.79 25.92
C GLY A 206 7.16 -0.28 27.33
N ILE A 207 8.29 -0.69 27.91
CA ILE A 207 8.81 -0.17 29.20
C ILE A 207 9.85 0.95 28.98
N LEU A 208 10.51 0.96 27.82
CA LEU A 208 11.40 2.03 27.36
C LEU A 208 10.65 3.18 26.68
N ASP A 209 9.46 2.91 26.15
CA ASP A 209 8.48 3.92 25.74
C ASP A 209 7.94 4.64 26.98
N ARG A 210 8.72 5.61 27.47
CA ARG A 210 8.17 6.67 28.31
C ARG A 210 6.98 7.25 27.54
N PRO A 211 5.83 7.50 28.20
CA PRO A 211 4.75 8.20 27.54
C PRO A 211 5.30 9.52 27.00
N HIS A 212 5.42 9.62 25.69
CA HIS A 212 5.70 10.88 25.04
C HIS A 212 4.56 11.80 25.46
N ALA A 213 4.88 12.94 26.05
CA ALA A 213 3.87 13.92 26.38
C ALA A 213 3.25 14.36 25.05
N THR A 214 1.98 14.00 24.81
CA THR A 214 1.29 14.39 23.58
C THR A 214 1.27 15.91 23.48
N ILE A 215 1.77 16.44 22.38
CA ILE A 215 1.75 17.87 22.09
C ILE A 215 0.33 18.24 21.66
N VAL A 216 -0.32 19.11 22.43
CA VAL A 216 -1.63 19.65 22.06
C VAL A 216 -1.41 21.02 21.43
N ASN A 217 -1.47 21.06 20.10
CA ASN A 217 -1.37 22.29 19.31
C ASN A 217 -2.68 23.08 19.45
N ASP A 218 -2.58 24.42 19.46
CA ASP A 218 -3.74 25.28 19.75
C ASP A 218 -4.76 25.38 18.60
N GLY A 219 -4.45 24.81 17.43
CA GLY A 219 -5.30 24.81 16.24
C GLY A 219 -5.56 26.20 15.66
N LYS A 220 -4.83 27.24 16.12
CA LYS A 220 -5.07 28.60 15.65
C LYS A 220 -4.61 28.75 14.21
N LYS A 221 -5.53 29.20 13.36
CA LYS A 221 -5.24 29.60 11.98
C LYS A 221 -4.17 30.69 11.99
N GLN A 222 -3.11 30.46 11.23
CA GLN A 222 -2.05 31.44 11.05
C GLN A 222 -2.59 32.66 10.29
N SER A 223 -2.16 33.85 10.71
CA SER A 223 -2.46 35.12 10.05
C SER A 223 -1.31 35.57 9.14
N GLY A 224 -1.58 36.49 8.21
CA GLY A 224 -0.62 36.92 7.20
C GLY A 224 -1.22 36.75 5.80
N ASN A 225 -0.54 36.01 4.94
CA ASN A 225 -1.08 35.65 3.61
C ASN A 225 -2.12 34.51 3.67
N PHE A 226 -2.41 33.96 4.86
CA PHE A 226 -3.44 32.94 5.04
C PHE A 226 -4.75 33.57 5.55
N PRO A 227 -5.91 33.05 5.13
CA PRO A 227 -6.08 31.94 4.17
C PRO A 227 -5.74 32.32 2.72
N LEU A 228 -5.24 31.35 1.94
CA LEU A 228 -5.13 31.50 0.49
C LEU A 228 -6.51 31.27 -0.11
N THR A 229 -7.12 32.30 -0.68
CA THR A 229 -8.46 32.21 -1.27
C THR A 229 -8.38 31.99 -2.77
N PHE A 230 -9.35 31.26 -3.31
CA PHE A 230 -9.45 30.98 -4.74
C PHE A 230 -10.90 30.76 -5.15
N ASP A 231 -11.14 30.92 -6.45
CA ASP A 231 -12.44 30.66 -7.04
C ASP A 231 -12.82 29.18 -6.95
N GLU A 232 -14.12 28.92 -6.93
CA GLU A 232 -14.65 27.58 -6.98
C GLU A 232 -14.24 26.89 -8.29
N SER A 233 -13.66 25.71 -8.16
CA SER A 233 -13.23 24.87 -9.27
C SER A 233 -13.67 23.44 -8.99
N SER A 234 -14.01 22.72 -10.04
CA SER A 234 -14.37 21.31 -9.96
C SER A 234 -13.19 20.42 -9.60
N VAL A 235 -11.97 20.89 -9.84
CA VAL A 235 -10.72 20.24 -9.43
C VAL A 235 -10.02 21.19 -8.47
N ASN A 236 -9.65 20.69 -7.30
CA ASN A 236 -8.79 21.46 -6.41
C ASN A 236 -7.94 20.50 -5.61
N VAL A 237 -6.64 20.54 -5.88
CA VAL A 237 -5.67 19.65 -5.28
C VAL A 237 -4.57 20.49 -4.66
N ILE A 238 -4.14 20.12 -3.46
CA ILE A 238 -2.89 20.60 -2.87
C ILE A 238 -1.89 19.46 -2.79
N LYS A 239 -0.61 19.76 -3.04
CA LYS A 239 0.50 18.81 -2.86
C LYS A 239 1.69 19.49 -2.20
N GLN A 240 2.44 18.69 -1.46
CA GLN A 240 3.69 19.08 -0.83
C GLN A 240 4.79 19.24 -1.89
N LEU A 241 5.60 20.28 -1.73
CA LEU A 241 6.91 20.41 -2.36
C LEU A 241 7.97 20.50 -1.25
N SER A 242 9.23 20.27 -1.58
CA SER A 242 10.30 20.35 -0.57
C SER A 242 10.58 21.76 -0.04
N ASP A 243 10.03 22.80 -0.66
CA ASP A 243 10.18 24.20 -0.22
C ASP A 243 8.88 25.03 -0.32
N GLY A 244 7.72 24.37 -0.24
CA GLY A 244 6.43 25.02 -0.29
C GLY A 244 5.29 24.08 -0.66
N ILE A 245 4.22 24.65 -1.23
CA ILE A 245 3.06 23.88 -1.69
C ILE A 245 2.72 24.24 -3.14
N VAL A 246 2.07 23.31 -3.83
CA VAL A 246 1.43 23.58 -5.12
C VAL A 246 -0.07 23.35 -4.99
N ARG A 247 -0.84 24.27 -5.57
CA ARG A 247 -2.27 24.09 -5.81
C ARG A 247 -2.49 23.91 -7.30
N VAL A 248 -3.29 22.92 -7.68
CA VAL A 248 -3.74 22.72 -9.06
C VAL A 248 -5.26 22.72 -9.10
N ASP A 249 -5.81 23.49 -10.03
CA ASP A 249 -7.25 23.53 -10.31
C ASP A 249 -7.54 23.16 -11.79
N ASP A 250 -8.75 23.45 -12.27
CA ASP A 250 -9.17 23.18 -13.65
C ASP A 250 -8.39 23.99 -14.70
N ARG A 251 -7.68 25.06 -14.30
CA ARG A 251 -7.07 26.01 -15.24
C ARG A 251 -5.61 26.32 -14.93
N ASN A 252 -5.21 26.26 -13.67
CA ASN A 252 -3.98 26.85 -13.18
C ASN A 252 -3.22 25.93 -12.23
N ILE A 253 -1.90 26.03 -12.30
CA ILE A 253 -0.92 25.43 -11.39
C ILE A 253 -0.22 26.58 -10.67
N ALA A 254 -0.59 26.79 -9.40
CA ALA A 254 -0.10 27.88 -8.57
C ALA A 254 0.86 27.36 -7.50
N PHE A 255 2.08 27.90 -7.50
CA PHE A 255 3.12 27.58 -6.54
C PHE A 255 3.15 28.62 -5.41
N TYR A 256 3.21 28.17 -4.17
CA TYR A 256 3.29 29.03 -2.99
C TYR A 256 4.50 28.67 -2.15
N ASP A 257 5.14 29.68 -1.56
CA ASP A 257 6.12 29.46 -0.51
C ASP A 257 5.43 29.15 0.84
N GLU A 258 6.21 28.79 1.85
CA GLU A 258 5.69 28.47 3.19
C GLU A 258 5.01 29.66 3.89
N SER A 259 5.27 30.89 3.46
CA SER A 259 4.63 32.10 3.98
C SER A 259 3.32 32.42 3.25
N GLY A 260 2.93 31.61 2.26
CA GLY A 260 1.73 31.81 1.46
C GLY A 260 1.89 32.83 0.32
N ASN A 261 3.11 33.26 -0.01
CA ASN A 261 3.31 34.11 -1.19
C ASN A 261 3.19 33.25 -2.45
N LYS A 262 2.40 33.70 -3.42
CA LYS A 262 2.34 33.07 -4.75
C LYS A 262 3.64 33.35 -5.51
N VAL A 263 4.43 32.32 -5.76
CA VAL A 263 5.73 32.39 -6.44
C VAL A 263 5.56 32.38 -7.95
N SER A 264 4.69 31.51 -8.46
CA SER A 264 4.35 31.43 -9.88
C SER A 264 2.96 30.85 -10.07
N ASP A 265 2.38 31.12 -11.24
CA ASP A 265 1.03 30.74 -11.63
C ASP A 265 1.04 30.42 -13.12
N ASN A 266 0.73 29.18 -13.47
CA ASN A 266 0.87 28.67 -14.85
C ASN A 266 -0.46 28.08 -15.30
N SER A 267 -1.02 28.60 -16.39
CA SER A 267 -2.24 28.05 -16.97
C SER A 267 -2.00 26.72 -17.69
N HIS A 268 -3.04 25.89 -17.76
CA HIS A 268 -3.15 24.71 -18.62
C HIS A 268 -4.56 24.60 -19.21
N ASN A 269 -4.70 23.67 -20.16
CA ASN A 269 -5.95 23.38 -20.87
C ASN A 269 -6.38 21.91 -20.74
N PHE A 270 -5.79 21.17 -19.80
CA PHE A 270 -6.16 19.78 -19.51
C PHE A 270 -7.60 19.65 -19.06
N ALA A 271 -8.33 18.68 -19.61
CA ALA A 271 -9.72 18.43 -19.27
C ALA A 271 -9.85 17.74 -17.91
N ASN A 272 -8.98 16.77 -17.63
CA ASN A 272 -8.93 15.99 -16.39
C ASN A 272 -7.51 16.04 -15.81
N PRO A 273 -7.08 17.19 -15.25
CA PRO A 273 -5.72 17.35 -14.73
C PRO A 273 -5.47 16.46 -13.52
N VAL A 274 -4.44 15.60 -13.60
CA VAL A 274 -3.94 14.80 -12.48
C VAL A 274 -2.53 15.22 -12.13
N VAL A 275 -2.24 15.30 -10.83
CA VAL A 275 -1.01 15.87 -10.29
C VAL A 275 -0.19 14.83 -9.54
N ARG A 276 1.11 14.83 -9.80
CA ARG A 276 2.15 14.11 -9.03
C ARG A 276 3.28 15.05 -8.68
N THR A 277 3.97 14.77 -7.58
CA THR A 277 5.04 15.63 -7.07
C THR A 277 6.24 14.81 -6.65
N SER A 278 7.43 15.30 -6.99
CA SER A 278 8.68 14.72 -6.53
C SER A 278 9.69 15.84 -6.24
N GLY A 279 10.02 16.00 -4.95
CA GLY A 279 10.87 17.07 -4.45
C GLY A 279 10.31 18.47 -4.79
N LYS A 280 10.93 19.15 -5.76
CA LYS A 280 10.54 20.51 -6.22
C LYS A 280 9.76 20.51 -7.53
N ARG A 281 9.48 19.34 -8.08
CA ARG A 281 8.88 19.16 -9.40
C ARG A 281 7.45 18.68 -9.27
N VAL A 282 6.63 19.15 -10.20
CA VAL A 282 5.23 18.81 -10.34
C VAL A 282 5.04 18.24 -11.73
N LEU A 283 4.55 17.02 -11.82
CA LEU A 283 4.01 16.46 -13.05
C LEU A 283 2.51 16.71 -13.06
N VAL A 284 2.01 17.30 -14.14
CA VAL A 284 0.57 17.42 -14.41
C VAL A 284 0.30 16.79 -15.78
N TYR A 285 -0.67 15.90 -15.84
CA TYR A 285 -1.09 15.24 -17.08
C TYR A 285 -2.60 15.25 -17.22
N ASP A 286 -3.08 15.14 -18.46
CA ASP A 286 -4.51 15.03 -18.75
C ASP A 286 -4.93 13.55 -18.78
N ASN A 287 -5.69 13.09 -17.78
CA ASN A 287 -6.18 11.72 -17.75
C ASN A 287 -7.24 11.50 -18.85
N GLY A 288 -6.96 10.57 -19.76
CA GLY A 288 -7.71 10.35 -20.99
C GLY A 288 -7.32 11.29 -22.14
N GLY A 289 -6.64 12.39 -21.84
CA GLY A 289 -5.98 13.26 -22.82
C GLY A 289 -4.61 12.70 -23.23
N ASN A 290 -3.82 13.50 -23.95
CA ASN A 290 -2.61 13.04 -24.63
C ASN A 290 -1.36 13.88 -24.31
N SER A 291 -1.44 14.73 -23.29
CA SER A 291 -0.39 15.69 -22.96
C SER A 291 -0.02 15.62 -21.49
N PHE A 292 1.26 15.81 -21.19
CA PHE A 292 1.75 16.04 -19.83
C PHE A 292 2.83 17.12 -19.78
N ARG A 293 2.98 17.71 -18.59
CA ARG A 293 3.96 18.77 -18.31
C ARG A 293 4.65 18.50 -16.98
N VAL A 294 5.95 18.77 -16.95
CA VAL A 294 6.74 18.83 -15.71
C VAL A 294 7.11 20.28 -15.46
N LEU A 295 6.80 20.79 -14.28
CA LEU A 295 7.07 22.17 -13.88
C LEU A 295 7.75 22.23 -12.52
N ASN A 296 8.36 23.35 -12.23
CA ASN A 296 8.71 23.76 -10.86
C ASN A 296 8.32 25.23 -10.65
N LYS A 297 8.62 25.77 -9.47
CA LYS A 297 8.30 27.17 -9.15
C LYS A 297 8.89 28.22 -10.10
N LYS A 298 9.95 27.89 -10.86
CA LYS A 298 10.60 28.78 -11.84
C LYS A 298 9.94 28.71 -13.23
N GLY A 299 9.12 27.70 -13.50
CA GLY A 299 8.45 27.51 -14.79
C GLY A 299 8.44 26.06 -15.24
N GLU A 300 8.08 25.88 -16.50
CA GLU A 300 8.05 24.58 -17.18
C GLU A 300 9.45 24.04 -17.43
N LEU A 301 9.63 22.73 -17.19
CA LEU A 301 10.85 21.98 -17.44
C LEU A 301 10.72 21.05 -18.66
N LEU A 302 9.54 20.45 -18.83
CA LEU A 302 9.21 19.56 -19.94
C LEU A 302 7.72 19.71 -20.29
N SER A 303 7.41 19.74 -21.57
CA SER A 303 6.06 19.57 -22.09
C SER A 303 6.10 18.57 -23.23
N LYS A 304 5.20 17.59 -23.21
CA LYS A 304 5.19 16.52 -24.21
C LYS A 304 3.76 16.11 -24.53
N ASP A 305 3.50 16.01 -25.82
CA ASP A 305 2.33 15.38 -26.39
C ASP A 305 2.72 13.97 -26.86
N ILE A 306 1.83 13.01 -26.63
CA ILE A 306 1.96 11.63 -27.09
C ILE A 306 0.74 11.24 -27.94
N ASP A 307 0.84 10.16 -28.71
CA ASP A 307 -0.22 9.81 -29.66
C ASP A 307 -1.42 9.14 -28.98
N GLN A 308 -1.17 8.37 -27.92
CA GLN A 308 -2.20 7.61 -27.20
C GLN A 308 -2.69 8.35 -25.96
N SER A 309 -3.93 8.07 -25.54
CA SER A 309 -4.47 8.60 -24.30
C SER A 309 -3.68 8.12 -23.07
N ILE A 310 -3.31 9.07 -22.20
CA ILE A 310 -2.64 8.84 -20.94
C ILE A 310 -3.65 8.30 -19.92
N LEU A 311 -3.35 7.15 -19.34
CA LEU A 311 -4.17 6.53 -18.29
C LEU A 311 -3.64 6.84 -16.89
N LEU A 312 -2.31 6.88 -16.76
CA LEU A 312 -1.59 7.14 -15.52
C LEU A 312 -0.23 7.73 -15.90
N ALA A 313 0.29 8.64 -15.08
CA ALA A 313 1.69 9.03 -15.14
C ALA A 313 2.24 9.32 -13.75
N GLU A 314 3.55 9.08 -13.58
CA GLU A 314 4.27 9.23 -12.32
C GLU A 314 5.64 9.88 -12.56
N ILE A 315 6.17 10.62 -11.57
CA ILE A 315 7.46 11.31 -11.68
C ILE A 315 8.46 10.84 -10.61
N ALA A 316 9.64 10.44 -11.08
CA ALA A 316 10.75 10.01 -10.25
C ALA A 316 11.54 11.19 -9.64
N PRO A 317 12.33 10.95 -8.57
CA PRO A 317 13.20 11.98 -7.96
C PRO A 317 14.21 12.62 -8.92
N ASP A 318 14.71 11.85 -9.88
CA ASP A 318 15.68 12.27 -10.92
C ASP A 318 15.02 13.02 -12.10
N SER A 319 13.69 13.26 -12.06
CA SER A 319 12.84 13.83 -13.11
C SER A 319 12.47 12.90 -14.27
N THR A 320 12.76 11.62 -14.15
CA THR A 320 12.23 10.61 -15.08
C THR A 320 10.71 10.52 -14.92
N VAL A 321 9.98 10.38 -16.04
CA VAL A 321 8.51 10.33 -16.05
C VAL A 321 8.06 9.00 -16.64
N ALA A 322 7.28 8.24 -15.87
CA ALA A 322 6.57 7.06 -16.34
C ALA A 322 5.20 7.48 -16.84
N VAL A 323 4.82 7.03 -18.04
CA VAL A 323 3.51 7.27 -18.64
C VAL A 323 2.92 5.94 -19.08
N VAL A 324 1.70 5.68 -18.64
CA VAL A 324 0.92 4.50 -19.02
C VAL A 324 -0.11 4.89 -20.07
N THR A 325 -0.10 4.17 -21.17
CA THR A 325 -1.10 4.24 -22.23
C THR A 325 -1.68 2.83 -22.46
N GLN A 326 -2.54 2.70 -23.46
CA GLN A 326 -3.04 1.41 -23.92
C GLN A 326 -2.95 1.31 -25.44
N THR A 327 -2.89 0.09 -25.94
CA THR A 327 -2.94 -0.23 -27.38
C THR A 327 -4.00 -1.29 -27.63
N GLU A 328 -4.30 -1.58 -28.90
CA GLU A 328 -5.20 -2.69 -29.24
C GLU A 328 -4.69 -4.05 -28.74
N LYS A 329 -3.36 -4.20 -28.63
CA LYS A 329 -2.71 -5.46 -28.24
C LYS A 329 -2.52 -5.60 -26.73
N TYR A 330 -2.30 -4.48 -26.03
CA TYR A 330 -1.93 -4.47 -24.61
C TYR A 330 -2.83 -3.53 -23.82
N ALA A 331 -3.38 -4.04 -22.72
CA ALA A 331 -4.22 -3.28 -21.81
C ALA A 331 -3.45 -2.18 -21.06
N ALA A 332 -2.12 -2.32 -20.96
CA ALA A 332 -1.25 -1.26 -20.48
C ALA A 332 0.12 -1.31 -21.18
N VAL A 333 0.61 -0.13 -21.57
CA VAL A 333 1.96 0.11 -22.06
C VAL A 333 2.57 1.22 -21.23
N LEU A 334 3.52 0.87 -20.38
CA LEU A 334 4.36 1.79 -19.62
C LEU A 334 5.52 2.25 -20.50
N THR A 335 5.64 3.56 -20.69
CA THR A 335 6.79 4.20 -21.36
C THR A 335 7.46 5.16 -20.40
N VAL A 336 8.78 5.10 -20.29
CA VAL A 336 9.55 5.94 -19.37
C VAL A 336 10.37 6.94 -20.18
N TYR A 337 10.22 8.21 -19.85
CA TYR A 337 10.94 9.32 -20.46
C TYR A 337 11.95 9.92 -19.49
N ASP A 338 13.15 10.20 -19.96
CA ASP A 338 14.13 10.96 -19.18
C ASP A 338 13.73 12.45 -19.05
N SER A 339 14.53 13.22 -18.31
CA SER A 339 14.30 14.66 -18.10
C SER A 339 14.30 15.52 -19.39
N SER A 340 14.84 15.00 -20.50
CA SER A 340 14.80 15.66 -21.82
C SER A 340 13.57 15.30 -22.64
N GLY A 341 12.79 14.31 -22.18
CA GLY A 341 11.62 13.77 -22.88
C GLY A 341 11.96 12.65 -23.86
N ALA A 342 13.19 12.11 -23.82
CA ALA A 342 13.59 10.96 -24.62
C ALA A 342 13.12 9.66 -23.97
N GLU A 343 12.61 8.72 -24.77
CA GLU A 343 12.20 7.40 -24.30
C GLU A 343 13.42 6.56 -23.94
N ILE A 344 13.45 6.04 -22.72
CA ILE A 344 14.56 5.23 -22.19
C ILE A 344 14.15 3.79 -21.85
N TYR A 345 12.86 3.54 -21.64
CA TYR A 345 12.36 2.22 -21.27
C TYR A 345 10.89 2.05 -21.64
N GLN A 346 10.51 0.81 -21.97
CA GLN A 346 9.14 0.44 -22.26
C GLN A 346 8.81 -0.95 -21.71
N TRP A 347 7.64 -1.09 -21.10
CA TRP A 347 7.09 -2.36 -20.60
C TRP A 347 5.62 -2.47 -20.97
N SER A 348 5.17 -3.67 -21.35
CA SER A 348 3.79 -3.90 -21.82
C SER A 348 3.16 -5.06 -21.08
N SER A 349 1.86 -4.96 -20.80
CA SER A 349 1.11 -5.98 -20.09
C SER A 349 -0.29 -6.17 -20.66
N SER A 350 -0.78 -7.40 -20.60
CA SER A 350 -2.20 -7.71 -20.82
C SER A 350 -3.07 -7.34 -19.61
N ARG A 351 -2.46 -7.00 -18.47
CA ARG A 351 -3.13 -6.50 -17.27
C ARG A 351 -3.13 -4.97 -17.29
N ARG A 352 -4.17 -4.36 -16.71
CA ARG A 352 -4.21 -2.91 -16.52
C ARG A 352 -3.27 -2.53 -15.38
N ILE A 353 -2.60 -1.39 -15.48
CA ILE A 353 -1.79 -0.82 -14.39
C ILE A 353 -2.69 0.10 -13.55
N LEU A 354 -2.56 0.00 -12.22
CA LEU A 354 -3.29 0.85 -11.28
C LEU A 354 -2.38 1.86 -10.57
N ASP A 355 -1.13 1.47 -10.29
CA ASP A 355 -0.18 2.31 -9.57
C ASP A 355 1.27 2.03 -10.00
N ILE A 356 2.12 3.05 -9.89
CA ILE A 356 3.55 3.01 -10.16
C ILE A 356 4.28 3.73 -9.02
N SER A 357 5.34 3.12 -8.49
CA SER A 357 6.23 3.78 -7.53
C SER A 357 7.68 3.60 -7.96
N PHE A 358 8.38 4.72 -8.17
CA PHE A 358 9.80 4.69 -8.49
C PHE A 358 10.68 4.34 -7.28
N ASP A 359 11.85 3.77 -7.57
CA ASP A 359 12.94 3.74 -6.60
C ASP A 359 13.45 5.16 -6.31
N LYS A 360 14.09 5.34 -5.15
CA LYS A 360 14.63 6.64 -4.71
C LYS A 360 15.66 7.22 -5.67
N ASP A 361 16.39 6.37 -6.40
CA ASP A 361 17.40 6.77 -7.38
C ASP A 361 16.84 6.89 -8.81
N GLY A 362 15.57 6.56 -9.04
CA GLY A 362 14.93 6.59 -10.36
C GLY A 362 15.38 5.45 -11.30
N SER A 363 16.12 4.45 -10.82
CA SER A 363 16.66 3.37 -11.67
C SER A 363 15.65 2.29 -12.06
N GLY A 364 14.52 2.23 -11.35
CA GLY A 364 13.47 1.25 -11.55
C GLY A 364 12.16 1.70 -10.91
N CYS A 365 11.14 0.85 -11.04
CA CYS A 365 9.85 1.08 -10.41
C CYS A 365 9.11 -0.21 -10.08
N CYS A 366 8.25 -0.12 -9.08
CA CYS A 366 7.22 -1.09 -8.77
C CYS A 366 5.97 -0.76 -9.58
N ILE A 367 5.28 -1.78 -10.08
CA ILE A 367 4.09 -1.66 -10.89
C ILE A 367 3.00 -2.53 -10.28
N SER A 368 1.88 -1.91 -9.91
CA SER A 368 0.68 -2.64 -9.52
C SER A 368 -0.20 -2.86 -10.74
N THR A 369 -0.56 -4.12 -10.99
CA THR A 369 -1.48 -4.48 -12.07
C THR A 369 -2.69 -5.23 -11.57
N PHE A 370 -3.78 -5.19 -12.33
CA PHE A 370 -4.96 -6.00 -12.07
C PHE A 370 -5.58 -6.55 -13.35
N SER A 371 -6.32 -7.65 -13.19
CA SER A 371 -7.21 -8.20 -14.22
C SER A 371 -8.45 -8.82 -13.57
N SER A 372 -9.47 -9.08 -14.37
CA SER A 372 -10.60 -9.93 -13.96
C SER A 372 -10.26 -11.39 -14.27
N SER A 373 -10.47 -12.29 -13.31
CA SER A 373 -10.36 -13.73 -13.51
C SER A 373 -11.41 -14.44 -12.67
N GLY A 374 -12.31 -15.19 -13.33
CA GLY A 374 -13.43 -15.89 -12.65
C GLY A 374 -14.39 -14.93 -11.93
N GLY A 375 -14.59 -13.71 -12.46
CA GLY A 375 -15.46 -12.69 -11.87
C GLY A 375 -14.86 -11.94 -10.67
N ALA A 376 -13.66 -12.30 -10.23
CA ALA A 376 -12.93 -11.59 -9.18
C ALA A 376 -11.80 -10.73 -9.79
N LEU A 377 -11.60 -9.54 -9.22
CA LEU A 377 -10.43 -8.72 -9.52
C LEU A 377 -9.23 -9.29 -8.77
N ARG A 378 -8.13 -9.51 -9.48
CA ARG A 378 -6.89 -10.05 -8.92
C ARG A 378 -5.71 -9.24 -9.39
N SER A 379 -4.78 -8.99 -8.47
CA SER A 379 -3.62 -8.15 -8.74
C SER A 379 -2.32 -8.95 -8.78
N VAL A 380 -1.36 -8.44 -9.54
CA VAL A 380 0.01 -8.95 -9.58
C VAL A 380 0.93 -7.73 -9.56
N ILE A 381 1.94 -7.80 -8.69
CA ILE A 381 2.95 -6.75 -8.54
C ILE A 381 4.18 -7.14 -9.35
N TYR A 382 4.75 -6.17 -10.03
CA TYR A 382 5.98 -6.31 -10.79
C TYR A 382 7.01 -5.31 -10.29
N TYR A 383 8.29 -5.65 -10.46
CA TYR A 383 9.39 -4.71 -10.31
C TYR A 383 10.31 -4.83 -11.51
N VAL A 384 10.63 -3.67 -12.10
CA VAL A 384 11.46 -3.56 -13.30
C VAL A 384 12.58 -2.55 -13.04
N THR A 385 13.71 -2.77 -13.70
CA THR A 385 14.83 -1.80 -13.76
C THR A 385 14.98 -1.32 -15.20
N PHE A 386 15.31 -0.05 -15.38
CA PHE A 386 15.33 0.56 -16.72
C PHE A 386 16.57 0.19 -17.54
N ASP A 387 17.49 -0.57 -16.96
CA ASP A 387 18.66 -1.16 -17.62
C ASP A 387 18.40 -2.58 -18.16
N SER A 388 17.20 -3.13 -17.97
CA SER A 388 16.89 -4.52 -18.30
C SER A 388 15.49 -4.67 -18.89
N THR A 389 15.38 -5.41 -19.98
CA THR A 389 14.08 -5.76 -20.58
C THR A 389 13.32 -6.84 -19.81
N GLU A 390 13.96 -7.50 -18.86
CA GLU A 390 13.36 -8.56 -18.05
C GLU A 390 12.81 -8.00 -16.73
N GLU A 391 11.67 -8.54 -16.31
CA GLU A 391 11.11 -8.26 -14.99
C GLU A 391 12.01 -8.83 -13.90
N LYS A 392 12.42 -8.00 -12.94
CA LYS A 392 13.28 -8.43 -11.83
C LYS A 392 12.50 -9.19 -10.76
N MET A 393 11.24 -8.84 -10.56
CA MET A 393 10.34 -9.55 -9.66
C MET A 393 8.93 -9.52 -10.24
N LYS A 394 8.22 -10.64 -10.04
CA LYS A 394 6.79 -10.79 -10.27
C LYS A 394 6.19 -11.51 -9.07
N SER A 395 5.16 -10.94 -8.47
CA SER A 395 4.56 -11.48 -7.27
C SER A 395 3.68 -12.71 -7.52
N GLU A 396 3.40 -13.42 -6.43
CA GLU A 396 2.20 -14.26 -6.35
C GLU A 396 0.94 -13.43 -6.64
N GLN A 397 -0.13 -14.09 -7.06
CA GLN A 397 -1.39 -13.43 -7.35
C GLN A 397 -2.08 -13.02 -6.05
N LEU A 398 -2.49 -11.75 -5.98
CA LEU A 398 -3.15 -11.17 -4.82
C LEU A 398 -4.66 -11.10 -5.06
N GLU A 399 -5.44 -11.59 -4.10
CA GLU A 399 -6.91 -11.59 -4.14
C GLU A 399 -7.49 -10.25 -3.67
N THR A 400 -6.97 -9.15 -4.21
CA THR A 400 -7.41 -7.77 -3.94
C THR A 400 -7.15 -6.91 -5.17
N LEU A 401 -7.78 -5.75 -5.25
CA LEU A 401 -7.37 -4.69 -6.18
C LEU A 401 -6.26 -3.86 -5.52
N ALA A 402 -5.01 -4.04 -5.95
CA ALA A 402 -3.84 -3.40 -5.36
C ALA A 402 -3.75 -1.92 -5.79
N VAL A 403 -4.35 -1.02 -5.01
CA VAL A 403 -4.45 0.42 -5.30
C VAL A 403 -3.14 1.18 -5.11
N ALA A 404 -2.19 0.64 -4.35
CA ALA A 404 -0.86 1.21 -4.24
C ALA A 404 0.23 0.16 -4.00
N VAL A 405 1.43 0.44 -4.49
CA VAL A 405 2.62 -0.37 -4.24
C VAL A 405 3.82 0.52 -3.94
N GLN A 406 4.65 0.12 -2.98
CA GLN A 406 5.93 0.78 -2.73
C GLN A 406 6.97 -0.22 -2.22
N ARG A 407 8.20 -0.09 -2.69
CA ARG A 407 9.35 -0.84 -2.13
C ARG A 407 9.86 -0.19 -0.86
N ASN A 408 10.09 -0.99 0.15
CA ASN A 408 10.56 -0.55 1.46
C ASN A 408 12.10 -0.63 1.58
N ASP A 409 12.66 -0.09 2.65
CA ASP A 409 14.12 -0.04 2.86
C ASP A 409 14.77 -1.40 3.17
N ASN A 410 13.96 -2.44 3.46
CA ASN A 410 14.40 -3.82 3.56
C ASN A 410 14.40 -4.57 2.22
N GLY A 411 13.94 -3.92 1.15
CA GLY A 411 13.83 -4.50 -0.19
C GLY A 411 12.58 -5.34 -0.41
N ASP A 412 11.67 -5.35 0.56
CA ASP A 412 10.32 -5.93 0.47
C ASP A 412 9.34 -4.92 -0.13
N TYR A 413 8.11 -5.34 -0.42
CA TYR A 413 7.09 -4.51 -1.05
C TYR A 413 5.87 -4.36 -0.16
N TRP A 414 5.46 -3.13 0.07
CA TRP A 414 4.16 -2.78 0.61
C TRP A 414 3.13 -2.77 -0.51
N VAL A 415 1.99 -3.41 -0.28
CA VAL A 415 0.88 -3.40 -1.22
C VAL A 415 -0.39 -3.06 -0.47
N VAL A 416 -1.01 -1.95 -0.83
CA VAL A 416 -2.32 -1.56 -0.31
C VAL A 416 -3.36 -2.05 -1.31
N GLY A 417 -4.19 -2.99 -0.88
CA GLY A 417 -5.38 -3.42 -1.62
C GLY A 417 -6.63 -2.64 -1.21
N ASP A 418 -7.74 -2.89 -1.89
CA ASP A 418 -9.07 -2.40 -1.51
C ASP A 418 -9.65 -3.15 -0.30
N THR A 419 -9.24 -4.40 -0.09
CA THR A 419 -9.74 -5.28 0.99
C THR A 419 -8.64 -5.78 1.93
N CYS A 420 -7.38 -5.80 1.48
CA CYS A 420 -6.26 -6.35 2.24
C CYS A 420 -5.00 -5.52 2.04
N PHE A 421 -4.17 -5.45 3.08
CA PHE A 421 -2.78 -5.03 2.97
C PHE A 421 -1.87 -6.24 2.84
N TYR A 422 -0.83 -6.16 2.01
CA TYR A 422 0.19 -7.20 1.90
C TYR A 422 1.60 -6.64 2.12
N LYS A 423 2.45 -7.45 2.73
CA LYS A 423 3.91 -7.34 2.65
C LYS A 423 4.41 -8.50 1.81
N LEU A 424 5.12 -8.20 0.73
CA LEU A 424 5.76 -9.20 -0.13
C LEU A 424 7.26 -9.18 0.07
N ASP A 425 7.92 -10.33 0.00
CA ASP A 425 9.38 -10.38 0.04
C ASP A 425 10.00 -9.83 -1.25
N SER A 426 11.32 -9.68 -1.25
CA SER A 426 12.10 -9.29 -2.44
C SER A 426 11.86 -10.12 -3.70
N ASN A 427 11.34 -11.36 -3.59
CA ASN A 427 11.00 -12.25 -4.70
C ASN A 427 9.50 -12.24 -5.05
N GLY A 428 8.70 -11.42 -4.37
CA GLY A 428 7.26 -11.28 -4.63
C GLY A 428 6.39 -12.32 -3.93
N LYS A 429 6.92 -13.07 -2.96
CA LYS A 429 6.15 -14.02 -2.15
C LYS A 429 5.44 -13.30 -1.00
N ILE A 430 4.23 -13.73 -0.65
CA ILE A 430 3.49 -13.16 0.48
C ILE A 430 4.19 -13.49 1.81
N LEU A 431 4.65 -12.45 2.53
CA LEU A 431 5.15 -12.54 3.90
C LEU A 431 4.03 -12.31 4.91
N MET A 432 3.16 -11.34 4.62
CA MET A 432 2.05 -10.97 5.48
C MET A 432 0.85 -10.54 4.64
N GLN A 433 -0.33 -10.90 5.11
CA GLN A 433 -1.63 -10.51 4.59
C GLN A 433 -2.50 -10.06 5.76
N TYR A 434 -2.97 -8.81 5.72
CA TYR A 434 -3.87 -8.24 6.71
C TYR A 434 -5.18 -7.84 6.04
N GLU A 435 -6.23 -8.60 6.31
CA GLU A 435 -7.60 -8.30 5.86
C GLU A 435 -8.17 -7.14 6.67
N TYR A 436 -8.73 -6.14 5.98
CA TYR A 436 -9.30 -4.98 6.65
C TYR A 436 -10.58 -5.34 7.39
N PRO A 437 -10.77 -4.87 8.62
CA PRO A 437 -12.00 -5.15 9.36
C PRO A 437 -13.19 -4.31 8.86
N GLU A 438 -12.92 -3.18 8.20
CA GLU A 438 -13.93 -2.25 7.66
C GLU A 438 -13.41 -1.64 6.34
N GLU A 439 -14.23 -0.80 5.69
CA GLU A 439 -13.83 -0.11 4.45
C GLU A 439 -12.58 0.76 4.70
N LEU A 440 -11.58 0.61 3.82
CA LEU A 440 -10.41 1.48 3.79
C LEU A 440 -10.88 2.94 3.62
N SER A 441 -10.22 3.88 4.30
CA SER A 441 -10.55 5.31 4.25
C SER A 441 -9.39 6.15 3.69
N ASP A 442 -8.14 5.80 4.01
CA ASP A 442 -6.95 6.31 3.33
C ASP A 442 -5.72 5.43 3.66
N TYR A 443 -4.61 5.64 2.95
CA TYR A 443 -3.34 4.98 3.23
C TYR A 443 -2.16 5.95 3.07
N ALA A 444 -1.02 5.59 3.65
CA ALA A 444 0.23 6.31 3.48
C ALA A 444 1.38 5.32 3.48
N LEU A 445 2.28 5.45 2.50
CA LEU A 445 3.43 4.58 2.33
C LEU A 445 4.72 5.40 2.34
N THR A 446 5.72 4.87 3.03
CA THR A 446 7.11 5.31 3.01
C THR A 446 8.00 4.08 2.91
N ASP A 447 9.29 4.31 2.75
CA ASP A 447 10.29 3.25 2.78
C ASP A 447 10.36 2.52 4.13
N THR A 448 10.07 3.20 5.24
CA THR A 448 10.16 2.62 6.60
C THR A 448 8.82 2.23 7.20
N THR A 449 7.74 2.88 6.77
CA THR A 449 6.44 2.83 7.44
C THR A 449 5.32 2.79 6.41
N ALA A 450 4.42 1.84 6.56
CA ALA A 450 3.15 1.80 5.87
C ALA A 450 2.02 1.97 6.88
N ALA A 451 0.96 2.66 6.47
CA ALA A 451 -0.20 2.90 7.30
C ALA A 451 -1.48 2.80 6.47
N VAL A 452 -2.50 2.15 7.04
CA VAL A 452 -3.84 2.08 6.47
C VAL A 452 -4.85 2.50 7.53
N ALA A 453 -5.75 3.40 7.16
CA ALA A 453 -6.81 3.89 8.01
C ALA A 453 -8.16 3.39 7.48
N PHE A 454 -9.05 3.01 8.36
CA PHE A 454 -10.38 2.50 8.02
C PHE A 454 -11.45 3.09 8.96
N ASP A 455 -12.67 3.12 8.45
CA ASP A 455 -13.84 3.57 9.21
C ASP A 455 -13.97 2.70 10.48
N GLY A 456 -14.26 3.34 11.62
CA GLY A 456 -14.49 2.60 12.85
C GLY A 456 -15.88 1.96 12.88
N ILE A 457 -15.97 0.80 13.53
CA ILE A 457 -17.23 0.07 13.78
C ILE A 457 -18.24 0.97 14.53
N GLN A 458 -17.73 1.83 15.42
CA GLN A 458 -18.54 2.80 16.16
C GLN A 458 -18.60 4.13 15.41
N ARG A 459 -19.74 4.83 15.54
CA ARG A 459 -19.90 6.17 14.95
C ARG A 459 -18.80 7.10 15.43
N LYS A 460 -18.24 7.89 14.50
CA LYS A 460 -17.19 8.89 14.77
C LYS A 460 -15.91 8.29 15.37
N THR A 461 -15.58 7.05 14.99
CA THR A 461 -14.29 6.46 15.30
C THR A 461 -13.58 6.08 14.01
N GLY A 462 -12.26 6.05 14.07
CA GLY A 462 -11.41 5.50 13.03
C GLY A 462 -10.50 4.44 13.63
N THR A 463 -9.94 3.60 12.78
CA THR A 463 -8.84 2.74 13.19
C THR A 463 -7.70 2.91 12.23
N LEU A 464 -6.49 2.93 12.77
CA LEU A 464 -5.24 3.07 12.04
C LEU A 464 -4.39 1.83 12.32
N ALA A 465 -4.02 1.11 11.27
CA ALA A 465 -3.03 0.04 11.34
C ALA A 465 -1.70 0.54 10.77
N VAL A 466 -0.62 0.36 11.54
CA VAL A 466 0.73 0.80 11.19
C VAL A 466 1.63 -0.43 11.05
N PHE A 467 2.47 -0.41 10.01
CA PHE A 467 3.43 -1.46 9.66
C PHE A 467 4.80 -0.84 9.51
N ARG A 468 5.81 -1.51 10.05
CA ARG A 468 7.22 -1.13 9.95
C ARG A 468 7.97 -2.08 9.05
N SER A 469 8.89 -1.54 8.26
CA SER A 469 9.69 -2.34 7.33
C SER A 469 10.51 -3.41 8.04
N ASP A 470 11.07 -3.06 9.21
CA ASP A 470 11.91 -3.91 10.07
C ASP A 470 11.16 -4.95 10.91
N SER A 471 9.83 -5.05 10.76
CA SER A 471 9.04 -6.06 11.43
C SER A 471 8.92 -7.34 10.62
N ASP A 472 9.16 -8.48 11.28
CA ASP A 472 8.96 -9.83 10.74
C ASP A 472 7.57 -10.41 11.10
N GLY A 473 6.68 -9.61 11.68
CA GLY A 473 5.36 -10.05 12.15
C GLY A 473 4.37 -10.32 11.01
N ASP A 474 3.39 -11.19 11.28
CA ASP A 474 2.25 -11.49 10.40
C ASP A 474 1.05 -10.56 10.61
N LYS A 475 1.23 -9.49 11.40
CA LYS A 475 0.18 -8.55 11.86
C LYS A 475 0.69 -7.12 11.82
N PRO A 476 -0.21 -6.11 11.86
CA PRO A 476 0.19 -4.73 12.09
C PRO A 476 1.01 -4.60 13.37
N ASP A 477 2.06 -3.78 13.33
CA ASP A 477 2.90 -3.47 14.48
C ASP A 477 2.12 -2.65 15.53
N SER A 478 1.18 -1.83 15.05
CA SER A 478 0.27 -1.10 15.91
C SER A 478 -1.13 -1.00 15.32
N ILE A 479 -2.13 -1.04 16.21
CA ILE A 479 -3.52 -0.76 15.90
C ILE A 479 -3.99 0.34 16.85
N VAL A 480 -4.32 1.49 16.29
CA VAL A 480 -4.76 2.67 17.04
C VAL A 480 -6.23 2.92 16.76
N TYR A 481 -7.02 3.08 17.83
CA TYR A 481 -8.43 3.47 17.73
C TYR A 481 -8.55 4.98 17.96
N THR A 482 -8.83 5.71 16.90
CA THR A 482 -8.91 7.17 16.95
C THR A 482 -10.29 7.62 17.41
N GLN A 483 -10.34 8.66 18.24
CA GLN A 483 -11.59 9.27 18.69
C GLN A 483 -11.92 10.56 17.92
N SER A 484 -11.18 10.81 16.85
CA SER A 484 -11.18 12.06 16.08
C SER A 484 -12.17 12.06 14.91
N GLY A 485 -13.16 11.18 14.95
CA GLY A 485 -14.10 10.98 13.85
C GLY A 485 -13.61 9.97 12.82
N LYS A 486 -14.30 9.93 11.68
CA LYS A 486 -13.90 9.09 10.55
C LYS A 486 -12.58 9.59 9.95
N PRO A 487 -11.63 8.70 9.63
CA PRO A 487 -10.43 9.08 8.89
C PRO A 487 -10.80 9.67 7.53
N LYS A 488 -10.18 10.80 7.16
CA LYS A 488 -10.39 11.45 5.86
C LYS A 488 -9.18 11.38 4.97
N LYS A 489 -8.02 11.72 5.52
CA LYS A 489 -6.77 11.82 4.78
C LYS A 489 -5.59 11.45 5.66
N MET A 490 -4.56 10.87 5.08
CA MET A 490 -3.33 10.50 5.77
C MET A 490 -2.09 10.83 4.93
N THR A 491 -1.01 11.16 5.61
CA THR A 491 0.35 11.18 5.04
C THR A 491 1.32 10.54 6.01
N ALA A 492 2.49 10.13 5.52
CA ALA A 492 3.55 9.59 6.34
C ALA A 492 4.88 10.25 5.95
N GLU A 493 5.63 10.70 6.96
CA GLU A 493 6.94 11.33 6.78
C GLU A 493 7.79 11.06 8.02
N ASN A 494 9.08 10.77 7.84
CA ASN A 494 10.05 10.62 8.95
C ASN A 494 9.59 9.63 10.05
N LYS A 495 9.05 8.46 9.67
CA LYS A 495 8.48 7.43 10.58
C LYS A 495 7.28 7.90 11.40
N LYS A 496 6.67 9.03 11.04
CA LYS A 496 5.43 9.54 11.61
C LYS A 496 4.30 9.36 10.62
N VAL A 497 3.12 9.08 11.15
CA VAL A 497 1.86 9.03 10.39
C VAL A 497 1.00 10.18 10.86
N ILE A 498 0.56 11.03 9.94
CA ILE A 498 -0.29 12.17 10.23
C ILE A 498 -1.65 11.88 9.63
N LEU A 499 -2.68 11.91 10.47
CA LEU A 499 -4.03 11.54 10.13
C LEU A 499 -4.99 12.71 10.38
N LEU A 500 -5.70 13.11 9.33
CA LEU A 500 -6.83 14.04 9.42
C LEU A 500 -8.12 13.24 9.64
N GLY A 501 -8.75 13.48 10.79
CA GLY A 501 -10.10 13.00 11.10
C GLY A 501 -11.19 14.02 10.74
N GLU A 502 -12.38 13.86 11.30
CA GLU A 502 -13.46 14.85 11.18
C GLU A 502 -13.15 16.10 11.97
N ASP A 503 -12.76 15.95 13.23
CA ASP A 503 -12.73 17.06 14.19
C ASP A 503 -11.30 17.39 14.66
N ASN A 504 -10.32 16.51 14.43
CA ASN A 504 -8.91 16.72 14.79
C ASN A 504 -7.95 16.27 13.67
N ILE A 505 -6.73 16.79 13.73
CA ILE A 505 -5.55 16.19 13.11
C ILE A 505 -4.66 15.57 14.19
N GLU A 506 -4.10 14.40 13.93
CA GLU A 506 -3.33 13.60 14.87
C GLU A 506 -2.03 13.11 14.22
N ALA A 507 -0.92 13.15 14.95
CA ALA A 507 0.35 12.57 14.54
C ALA A 507 0.70 11.38 15.43
N TYR A 508 1.07 10.27 14.81
CA TYR A 508 1.46 9.03 15.47
C TYR A 508 2.89 8.65 15.10
N ASP A 509 3.62 8.04 16.04
CA ASP A 509 4.87 7.37 15.71
C ASP A 509 4.63 5.97 15.10
N SER A 510 5.71 5.31 14.71
CA SER A 510 5.67 3.95 14.15
C SER A 510 5.19 2.87 15.14
N ALA A 511 5.11 3.17 16.44
CA ALA A 511 4.55 2.28 17.47
C ALA A 511 3.06 2.59 17.73
N GLY A 512 2.50 3.61 17.08
CA GLY A 512 1.13 4.07 17.25
C GLY A 512 0.90 4.94 18.50
N ASN A 513 1.96 5.46 19.11
CA ASN A 513 1.81 6.45 20.17
C ASN A 513 1.41 7.79 19.57
N LEU A 514 0.45 8.47 20.20
CA LEU A 514 0.01 9.80 19.80
C LEU A 514 1.06 10.86 20.18
N LEU A 515 1.78 11.37 19.18
CA LEU A 515 2.80 12.40 19.31
C LEU A 515 2.18 13.78 19.48
N ALA A 516 1.22 14.13 18.63
CA ALA A 516 0.61 15.46 18.62
C ALA A 516 -0.84 15.44 18.14
N THR A 517 -1.61 16.45 18.55
CA THR A 517 -2.99 16.64 18.10
C THR A 517 -3.39 18.11 18.06
N ALA A 518 -4.32 18.46 17.18
CA ALA A 518 -4.96 19.78 17.12
C ALA A 518 -6.43 19.62 16.72
N ALA A 519 -7.32 20.40 17.35
CA ALA A 519 -8.71 20.51 16.90
C ALA A 519 -8.78 21.33 15.60
N VAL A 520 -9.54 20.84 14.62
CA VAL A 520 -9.63 21.43 13.27
C VAL A 520 -11.08 21.45 12.77
N SER A 521 -11.33 22.15 11.67
CA SER A 521 -12.67 22.19 11.07
C SER A 521 -12.98 20.89 10.33
N SER A 522 -14.21 20.41 10.49
CA SER A 522 -14.73 19.27 9.74
C SER A 522 -14.99 19.55 8.26
N GLU A 523 -14.83 20.79 7.81
CA GLU A 523 -14.94 21.19 6.42
C GLU A 523 -13.66 20.92 5.61
N TYR A 524 -12.54 20.60 6.26
CA TYR A 524 -11.30 20.27 5.56
C TYR A 524 -11.41 18.91 4.88
N LEU A 525 -10.99 18.88 3.61
CA LEU A 525 -11.09 17.74 2.70
C LEU A 525 -9.74 17.04 2.51
N ASP A 526 -8.65 17.81 2.49
CA ASP A 526 -7.29 17.35 2.26
C ASP A 526 -6.31 18.19 3.09
N PHE A 527 -5.08 17.72 3.25
CA PHE A 527 -4.03 18.48 3.90
C PHE A 527 -2.63 18.18 3.35
N VAL A 528 -1.72 19.11 3.59
CA VAL A 528 -0.27 18.92 3.41
C VAL A 528 0.41 19.19 4.74
N TYR A 529 1.26 18.29 5.19
CA TYR A 529 2.21 18.55 6.27
C TYR A 529 3.54 19.00 5.68
N LEU A 530 4.11 20.08 6.20
CA LEU A 530 5.42 20.58 5.79
C LEU A 530 5.99 21.47 6.88
N ASN A 531 7.22 21.18 7.33
CA ASN A 531 7.99 21.98 8.30
C ASN A 531 7.17 22.37 9.54
N ASP A 532 6.67 21.35 10.27
CA ASP A 532 5.88 21.51 11.51
C ASP A 532 4.66 22.44 11.32
N SER A 533 4.10 22.43 10.11
CA SER A 533 2.90 23.15 9.75
C SER A 533 1.97 22.25 8.97
N VAL A 534 0.67 22.48 9.11
CA VAL A 534 -0.35 21.81 8.31
C VAL A 534 -1.10 22.85 7.48
N TYR A 535 -1.19 22.57 6.18
CA TYR A 535 -1.97 23.34 5.21
C TYR A 535 -3.23 22.55 4.91
N PHE A 536 -4.40 23.10 5.24
CA PHE A 536 -5.69 22.43 5.03
C PHE A 536 -6.38 22.97 3.79
N LEU A 537 -6.82 22.07 2.91
CA LEU A 537 -7.70 22.40 1.81
C LEU A 537 -9.16 22.37 2.28
N GLY A 538 -9.80 23.54 2.33
CA GLY A 538 -11.25 23.68 2.37
C GLY A 538 -11.83 23.88 0.97
N LEU A 539 -13.14 24.17 0.90
CA LEU A 539 -13.86 24.32 -0.37
C LEU A 539 -13.36 25.51 -1.22
N HIS A 540 -13.04 26.64 -0.58
CA HIS A 540 -12.65 27.90 -1.25
C HIS A 540 -11.37 28.52 -0.69
N GLU A 541 -10.70 27.83 0.24
CA GLU A 541 -9.53 28.36 0.90
C GLU A 541 -8.52 27.28 1.31
N ILE A 542 -7.25 27.67 1.35
CA ILE A 542 -6.20 26.92 2.05
C ILE A 542 -5.87 27.66 3.33
N ASN A 543 -6.08 26.99 4.47
CA ASN A 543 -5.70 27.49 5.79
C ASN A 543 -4.36 26.88 6.21
N LYS A 544 -3.66 27.55 7.12
CA LYS A 544 -2.43 27.04 7.74
C LYS A 544 -2.53 27.06 9.26
N ILE A 545 -2.02 26.04 9.93
CA ILE A 545 -1.75 26.04 11.37
C ILE A 545 -0.29 25.65 11.62
N ALA A 546 0.26 26.07 12.76
CA ALA A 546 1.45 25.43 13.31
C ALA A 546 1.04 24.07 13.91
N PHE A 547 1.88 23.05 13.69
CA PHE A 547 1.63 21.70 14.14
C PHE A 547 2.96 20.99 14.44
N GLU A 548 3.43 21.17 15.67
CA GLU A 548 4.65 20.52 16.17
C GLU A 548 4.36 19.05 16.51
N THR A 549 5.28 18.14 16.15
CA THR A 549 5.12 16.68 16.27
C THR A 549 6.32 15.97 16.87
#